data_AF-A0A269XDH2-F1
#
_entry.id   AF-A0A269XDH2-F1
#
_cell.length_a   1.000
_cell.length_b   1.000
_cell.length_c   1.000
_cell.angle_alpha   90.00
_cell.angle_beta   90.00
_cell.angle_gamma   90.00
#
_symmetry.space_group_name_H-M   'P 1'
#
loop_
_entity.id
_entity.type
_entity.pdbx_description
1 polymer ?
#
loop_
_entity_poly.entity_id
_entity_poly.type
_entity_poly.pdbx_seq_one_letter_code
_entity_poly.pdbx_strand_id
1 'polypeptide(L)' 'AAIIGLSFNVGAYASEIIRGGIISIPKGQTEAAYSIGMNYRQTVHRIILPQAIRVSIPALGNTFLGLIK' A
#
# COMPACT_ATOMS: atom_id res chain seq x y z
N ALA A 1 -15.59 -14.91 19.40
CA ALA A 1 -16.02 -14.92 17.98
C ALA A 1 -16.05 -13.52 17.37
N ALA A 2 -16.73 -12.54 17.97
CA ALA A 2 -16.88 -11.18 17.43
C ALA A 2 -15.55 -10.43 17.14
N ILE A 3 -14.57 -10.49 18.04
CA ILE A 3 -13.26 -9.82 17.88
C ILE A 3 -12.46 -10.40 16.71
N ILE A 4 -12.53 -11.71 16.50
CA ILE A 4 -11.82 -12.39 15.40
C ILE A 4 -12.46 -12.03 14.07
N GLY A 5 -13.80 -12.04 13.99
CA GLY A 5 -14.52 -11.63 12.78
C GLY A 5 -14.27 -10.17 12.39
N LEU A 6 -14.22 -9.26 13.37
CA LEU A 6 -13.88 -7.86 13.15
C LEU A 6 -12.43 -7.70 12.68
N SER A 7 -11.48 -8.40 13.33
CA SER A 7 -10.07 -8.37 12.95
C SER A 7 -9.84 -8.86 11.52
N PHE A 8 -10.58 -9.88 11.09
CA PHE A 8 -10.51 -10.40 9.73
C PHE A 8 -11.04 -9.40 8.69
N ASN A 9 -12.17 -8.75 9.00
CA ASN A 9 -12.79 -7.77 8.12
C ASN A 9 -11.89 -6.52 7.98
N VAL A 10 -11.41 -5.97 9.10
CA VAL A 10 -10.48 -4.83 9.12
C VAL A 10 -9.15 -5.19 8.45
N GLY A 11 -8.64 -6.40 8.68
CA GLY A 11 -7.44 -6.91 8.02
C GLY A 11 -7.58 -7.03 6.50
N ALA A 12 -8.73 -7.49 6.02
CA ALA A 12 -9.04 -7.56 4.59
C ALA A 12 -9.10 -6.17 3.95
N TYR A 13 -9.75 -5.20 4.61
CA TYR A 13 -9.77 -3.81 4.15
C TYR A 13 -8.37 -3.19 4.12
N ALA A 14 -7.56 -3.40 5.16
CA ALA A 14 -6.18 -2.91 5.20
C ALA A 14 -5.33 -3.54 4.08
N SER A 15 -5.49 -4.85 3.84
CA SER A 15 -4.82 -5.56 2.74
C SER A 15 -5.19 -4.99 1.38
N GLU A 16 -6.47 -4.69 1.15
CA GLU A 16 -6.94 -4.10 -0.11
C GLU A 16 -6.39 -2.68 -0.31
N ILE A 17 -6.29 -1.88 0.76
CA ILE A 17 -5.70 -0.53 0.71
C ILE A 17 -4.21 -0.59 0.38
N ILE A 18 -3.46 -1.52 0.96
CA ILE A 18 -2.04 -1.71 0.64
C ILE A 18 -1.87 -2.20 -0.79
N ARG A 19 -2.69 -3.17 -1.22
CA ARG A 19 -2.69 -3.69 -2.59
C ARG A 19 -3.02 -2.59 -3.60
N GLY A 20 -4.03 -1.79 -3.33
CA GLY A 20 -4.41 -0.64 -4.14
C GLY A 20 -3.31 0.43 -4.20
N GLY A 21 -2.65 0.70 -3.07
CA GLY A 21 -1.50 1.60 -3.00
C GLY A 21 -0.34 1.14 -3.89
N ILE A 22 -0.01 -0.15 -3.89
CA ILE A 22 1.04 -0.72 -4.75
C ILE A 22 0.65 -0.65 -6.24
N ILE A 23 -0.60 -0.98 -6.58
CA ILE A 23 -1.08 -0.98 -7.98
C ILE A 23 -1.23 0.45 -8.53
N SER A 24 -1.47 1.44 -7.66
CA SER A 24 -1.58 2.85 -8.06
C SER A 24 -0.29 3.42 -8.66
N ILE A 25 0.85 2.74 -8.45
CA ILE A 25 2.15 3.20 -8.91
C ILE A 25 2.31 2.91 -10.41
N PRO A 26 2.54 3.95 -11.24
CA PRO A 26 2.69 3.76 -12.67
C PRO A 26 3.87 2.85 -13.00
N LYS A 27 3.67 1.90 -13.93
CA LYS A 27 4.74 1.00 -14.41
C LYS A 27 5.96 1.76 -14.94
N GLY A 28 5.76 2.97 -15.48
CA GLY A 28 6.83 3.85 -15.94
C GLY A 28 7.84 4.24 -14.85
N GLN A 29 7.46 4.27 -13.57
CA GLN A 29 8.40 4.50 -12.45
C GLN A 29 9.38 3.33 -12.32
N THR A 30 8.90 2.10 -12.49
CA THR A 30 9.70 0.89 -12.46
C THR A 30 10.62 0.82 -13.69
N GLU A 31 10.10 1.14 -14.87
CA GLU A 31 10.86 1.18 -16.11
C GLU A 31 11.96 2.25 -16.06
N ALA A 32 11.65 3.46 -15.57
CA ALA A 32 12.63 4.54 -15.38
C ALA A 32 13.73 4.14 -14.39
N ALA A 33 13.37 3.46 -13.29
CA ALA A 33 14.34 2.93 -12.33
C ALA A 33 15.31 1.93 -12.97
N TYR A 34 14.79 1.03 -13.82
CA TYR A 34 15.63 0.11 -14.58
C TYR A 34 16.50 0.82 -15.62
N SER A 35 15.98 1.86 -16.29
CA SER A 35 16.75 2.66 -17.26
C SER A 35 17.95 3.37 -16.63
N ILE A 36 17.89 3.72 -15.34
CA ILE A 36 19.01 4.30 -14.59
C ILE A 36 19.87 3.24 -13.86
N GLY A 37 19.68 1.95 -14.15
CA GLY A 37 20.50 0.86 -13.62
C GLY A 37 20.11 0.37 -12.23
N MET A 38 18.91 0.69 -11.71
CA MET A 38 18.45 0.10 -10.45
C MET A 38 18.07 -1.36 -10.61
N ASN A 39 18.41 -2.18 -9.61
CA ASN A 39 17.91 -3.55 -9.51
C ASN A 39 16.51 -3.57 -8.86
N TYR A 40 15.79 -4.70 -9.02
CA TYR A 40 14.44 -4.85 -8.48
C TYR A 40 14.31 -4.49 -7.00
N ARG A 41 15.28 -4.90 -6.17
CA ARG A 41 15.27 -4.60 -4.73
C ARG A 41 15.40 -3.10 -4.47
N GLN A 42 16.27 -2.40 -5.21
CA GLN A 42 16.42 -0.95 -5.12
C GLN A 42 15.14 -0.23 -5.56
N THR A 43 14.56 -0.64 -6.69
CA THR A 43 13.31 -0.07 -7.20
C THR A 43 12.17 -0.25 -6.19
N VAL A 44 12.02 -1.45 -5.63
CA VAL A 44 10.99 -1.71 -4.62
C VAL A 44 11.22 -0.87 -3.36
N HIS A 45 12.43 -0.87 -2.80
CA HIS A 45 12.70 -0.18 -1.52
C HIS A 45 12.70 1.35 -1.64
N ARG A 46 13.18 1.91 -2.76
CA ARG A 46 13.39 3.36 -2.91
C ARG A 46 12.26 4.07 -3.64
N ILE A 47 11.46 3.35 -4.43
CA ILE A 47 10.44 3.94 -5.30
C ILE A 47 9.07 3.37 -4.92
N ILE A 48 8.86 2.07 -5.09
CA ILE A 48 7.52 1.46 -4.97
C ILE A 48 7.01 1.53 -3.52
N LEU A 49 7.80 1.08 -2.55
CA LEU A 49 7.40 1.01 -1.15
C LEU A 49 7.07 2.39 -0.54
N PRO A 50 7.93 3.42 -0.63
CA PRO A 50 7.60 4.73 -0.08
C PRO A 50 6.42 5.41 -0.78
N GLN A 51 6.23 5.19 -2.10
CA GLN A 51 5.07 5.71 -2.82
C GLN A 51 3.78 5.01 -2.42
N ALA A 52 3.80 3.67 -2.30
CA ALA A 52 2.65 2.89 -1.83
C ALA A 52 2.24 3.33 -0.42
N ILE A 53 3.21 3.49 0.49
CA ILE A 53 2.97 3.94 1.86
C ILE A 53 2.32 5.33 1.87
N ARG A 54 2.80 6.27 1.06
CA ARG A 54 2.24 7.63 0.99
C ARG A 54 0.77 7.64 0.56
N VAL A 55 0.36 6.70 -0.30
CA VAL A 55 -1.03 6.56 -0.76
C VAL A 55 -1.87 5.77 0.25
N SER A 56 -1.32 4.70 0.83
CA SER A 56 -2.05 3.82 1.75
C SER A 56 -2.25 4.42 3.14
N ILE A 57 -1.32 5.21 3.69
CA ILE A 57 -1.46 5.84 5.01
C ILE A 57 -2.74 6.68 5.16
N PRO A 58 -3.04 7.66 4.28
CA PRO A 58 -4.25 8.46 4.42
C PRO A 58 -5.53 7.62 4.26
N ALA A 59 -5.51 6.61 3.39
CA ALA A 59 -6.61 5.68 3.21
C ALA A 59 -6.87 4.82 4.46
N LEU A 60 -5.80 4.28 5.08
CA LEU A 60 -5.87 3.54 6.34
C LEU A 60 -6.40 4.42 7.48
N GLY A 61 -5.95 5.69 7.55
CA GLY A 61 -6.43 6.67 8.53
C GLY A 61 -7.93 6.94 8.39
N ASN A 62 -8.43 7.04 7.15
CA ASN A 62 -9.86 7.21 6.90
C ASN A 62 -10.67 5.99 7.35
N THR A 63 -10.20 4.77 7.07
CA THR A 63 -10.86 3.53 7.52
C THR A 63 -10.86 3.42 9.05
N PHE A 64 -9.76 3.81 9.71
CA PHE A 64 -9.67 3.81 11.18
C PHE A 64 -10.64 4.81 11.81
N LEU A 65 -10.73 6.04 11.27
CA LEU A 65 -11.71 7.02 11.73
C LEU A 65 -13.16 6.57 11.48
N GLY A 66 -13.41 5.86 10.39
CA GLY A 66 -14.72 5.29 10.08
C GLY A 66 -15.13 4.13 10.99
N LEU A 67 -14.16 3.41 11.57
CA LEU A 67 -14.41 2.35 12.57
C LEU A 67 -14.64 2.89 14.00
N ILE A 68 -14.12 4.08 14.29
CA ILE A 68 -14.27 4.75 15.61
C ILE A 68 -15.58 5.55 15.70
N LYS A 69 -16.07 6.05 14.57
CA LYS A 69 -17.41 6.66 14.48
C LYS A 69 -18.50 5.62 14.62
#